data_AF-A0A3D3A605-F1
#
_entry.id   AF-A0A3D3A605-F1
#
_cell.length_a   1.000
_cell.length_b   1.000
_cell.length_c   1.000
_cell.angle_alpha   90.00
_cell.angle_beta   90.00
_cell.angle_gamma   90.00
#
_symmetry.space_group_name_H-M   'P 1'
#
loop_
_entity.id
_entity.type
_entity.pdbx_description
1 polymer ?
#
loop_
_entity_poly.entity_id
_entity_poly.type
_entity_poly.pdbx_seq_one_letter_code
_entity_poly.pdbx_strand_id
1 'polypeptide(L)'
;MALLFAGCDPVDDDDFQNFDRGAYLAHTADNIIVPAYTDFLQRSQTLSGTLNGLTAGTIDSKDIDVAREALHEAYMSWQRVQLFDFGPAINRALLVTTNTFPTDTLEIAEAALASSWTGGLPGNLDSSGLPALEWLLFSNDAATAATEWNDEANGRLNHAQRLATFLTEEAAAVLTGWTSGYRDTFVSSTGTEAGSSMGELLNAFNRVYEANIRKGKLGLPNGIITFSQTPQPDLVEAPFAAEWSVDFLAESLKACSHMYYGDANHGTTQGIGL
;
A
#
# COMPACT_ATOMS: atom_id res chain seq x y z
N MET A 1 -11.90 -25.42 -50.68
CA MET A 1 -11.50 -25.38 -49.25
C MET A 1 -12.33 -24.30 -48.60
N ALA A 2 -13.43 -24.68 -47.96
CA ALA A 2 -14.37 -23.75 -47.35
C ALA A 2 -13.86 -23.40 -45.95
N LEU A 3 -13.57 -22.12 -45.71
CA LEU A 3 -13.33 -21.60 -44.36
C LEU A 3 -14.68 -21.51 -43.65
N LEU A 4 -14.85 -22.32 -42.61
CA LEU A 4 -15.90 -22.14 -41.61
C LEU A 4 -15.45 -21.03 -40.66
N PHE A 5 -16.07 -19.86 -40.78
CA PHE A 5 -16.06 -18.87 -39.71
C PHE A 5 -17.11 -19.30 -38.68
N ALA A 6 -16.68 -19.99 -37.64
CA ALA A 6 -17.46 -20.10 -36.41
C ALA A 6 -17.27 -18.80 -35.62
N GLY A 7 -18.07 -17.77 -35.96
CA GLY A 7 -18.28 -16.64 -35.06
C GLY A 7 -19.16 -17.09 -33.91
N CYS A 8 -18.84 -16.66 -32.69
CA CYS A 8 -19.79 -16.74 -31.58
C CYS A 8 -21.05 -15.97 -32.01
N ASP A 9 -22.22 -16.61 -31.94
CA ASP A 9 -23.48 -15.87 -31.98
C ASP A 9 -23.42 -14.77 -30.90
N PRO A 10 -23.83 -13.53 -31.20
CA PRO A 10 -24.07 -12.56 -30.15
C PRO A 10 -25.15 -13.16 -29.25
N VAL A 11 -24.76 -13.54 -28.05
CA VAL A 11 -25.72 -13.92 -27.02
C VAL A 11 -26.61 -12.69 -26.81
N ASP A 12 -27.92 -12.85 -26.98
CA ASP A 12 -28.88 -11.76 -26.75
C ASP A 12 -28.61 -11.13 -25.37
N ASP A 13 -28.35 -9.83 -25.37
CA ASP A 13 -27.81 -9.00 -24.28
C ASP A 13 -28.81 -8.74 -23.13
N ASP A 14 -29.86 -9.58 -23.01
CA ASP A 14 -30.95 -9.40 -22.03
C ASP A 14 -30.63 -10.00 -20.65
N ASP A 15 -29.57 -10.80 -20.50
CA ASP A 15 -29.21 -11.43 -19.22
C ASP A 15 -28.30 -10.54 -18.33
N PHE A 16 -27.72 -9.47 -18.88
CA PHE A 16 -26.87 -8.51 -18.15
C PHE A 16 -27.66 -7.37 -17.47
N GLN A 17 -28.97 -7.32 -17.61
CA GLN A 17 -29.81 -6.19 -17.15
C GLN A 17 -30.10 -6.18 -15.64
N ASN A 18 -29.62 -7.15 -14.86
CA ASN A 18 -30.05 -7.32 -13.45
C ASN A 18 -28.92 -7.31 -12.40
N PHE A 19 -27.71 -6.86 -12.73
CA PHE A 19 -26.67 -6.70 -11.71
C PHE A 19 -26.99 -5.54 -10.77
N ASP A 20 -27.21 -5.86 -9.49
CA ASP A 20 -27.44 -4.86 -8.44
C ASP A 20 -26.12 -4.18 -8.05
N ARG A 21 -25.79 -3.11 -8.77
CA ARG A 21 -24.60 -2.27 -8.49
C ARG A 21 -24.62 -1.68 -7.09
N GLY A 22 -25.79 -1.36 -6.56
CA GLY A 22 -25.92 -0.81 -5.20
C GLY A 22 -25.51 -1.83 -4.15
N ALA A 23 -25.98 -3.08 -4.29
CA ALA A 23 -25.57 -4.18 -3.42
C ALA A 23 -24.08 -4.50 -3.54
N TYR A 24 -23.52 -4.49 -4.76
CA TYR A 24 -22.08 -4.66 -4.98
C TYR A 24 -21.28 -3.55 -4.28
N LEU A 25 -21.58 -2.28 -4.54
CA LEU A 25 -20.84 -1.16 -3.96
C LEU A 25 -20.95 -1.15 -2.42
N ALA A 26 -22.11 -1.49 -1.87
CA ALA A 26 -22.28 -1.65 -0.42
C ALA A 26 -21.39 -2.76 0.13
N HIS A 27 -21.38 -3.93 -0.51
CA HIS A 27 -20.52 -5.05 -0.12
C HIS A 27 -19.04 -4.69 -0.20
N THR A 28 -18.58 -4.09 -1.31
CA THR A 28 -17.20 -3.67 -1.49
C THR A 28 -16.77 -2.65 -0.43
N ALA A 29 -17.61 -1.66 -0.13
CA ALA A 29 -17.30 -0.67 0.90
C ALA A 29 -17.21 -1.31 2.29
N ASP A 30 -18.24 -2.06 2.68
CA ASP A 30 -18.44 -2.50 4.07
C ASP A 30 -17.60 -3.73 4.44
N ASN A 31 -17.33 -4.63 3.47
CA ASN A 31 -16.67 -5.91 3.73
C ASN A 31 -15.24 -5.99 3.20
N ILE A 32 -14.82 -5.04 2.36
CA ILE A 32 -13.48 -5.06 1.74
C ILE A 32 -12.71 -3.78 2.09
N ILE A 33 -13.17 -2.61 1.66
CA ILE A 33 -12.39 -1.37 1.74
C ILE A 33 -12.26 -0.86 3.18
N VAL A 34 -13.40 -0.66 3.87
CA VAL A 34 -13.38 -0.12 5.24
C VAL A 34 -12.66 -1.06 6.21
N PRO A 35 -12.87 -2.39 6.19
CA PRO A 35 -12.09 -3.31 7.01
C PRO A 35 -10.59 -3.27 6.70
N ALA A 36 -10.19 -3.18 5.43
CA ALA A 36 -8.78 -3.12 5.07
C ALA A 36 -8.11 -1.83 5.58
N TYR A 37 -8.76 -0.67 5.46
CA TYR A 37 -8.24 0.58 6.05
C TYR A 37 -8.25 0.57 7.59
N THR A 38 -9.19 -0.15 8.20
CA THR A 38 -9.22 -0.34 9.66
C THR A 38 -8.00 -1.14 10.12
N ASP A 39 -7.68 -2.26 9.46
CA ASP A 39 -6.48 -3.04 9.75
C ASP A 39 -5.22 -2.22 9.48
N PHE A 40 -5.12 -1.53 8.35
CA PHE A 40 -3.97 -0.68 8.02
C PHE A 40 -3.73 0.42 9.06
N LEU A 41 -4.78 1.09 9.55
CA LEU A 41 -4.65 2.05 10.65
C LEU A 41 -4.18 1.37 11.93
N GLN A 42 -4.74 0.22 12.29
CA GLN A 42 -4.34 -0.51 13.51
C GLN A 42 -2.86 -0.94 13.46
N ARG A 43 -2.37 -1.41 12.31
CA ARG A 43 -0.96 -1.78 12.13
C ARG A 43 -0.05 -0.56 12.15
N SER A 44 -0.47 0.54 11.52
CA SER A 44 0.27 1.81 11.56
C SER A 44 0.37 2.36 12.99
N GLN A 45 -0.72 2.31 13.77
CA GLN A 45 -0.73 2.69 15.18
C GLN A 45 0.17 1.80 16.03
N THR A 46 0.21 0.48 15.75
CA THR A 46 1.11 -0.45 16.43
C THR A 46 2.57 -0.08 16.16
N LEU A 47 2.94 0.15 14.90
CA LEU A 47 4.27 0.60 14.51
C LEU A 47 4.64 1.93 15.15
N SER A 48 3.76 2.93 15.07
CA SER A 48 3.96 4.24 15.68
C SER A 48 4.12 4.15 17.19
N GLY A 49 3.29 3.35 17.86
CA GLY A 49 3.38 3.10 19.30
C GLY A 49 4.69 2.42 19.71
N THR A 50 5.14 1.43 18.95
CA THR A 50 6.44 0.76 19.15
C THR A 50 7.58 1.77 19.05
N LEU A 51 7.64 2.56 17.98
CA LEU A 51 8.73 3.52 17.74
C LEU A 51 8.70 4.70 18.72
N ASN A 52 7.52 5.22 19.04
CA ASN A 52 7.35 6.32 20.01
C ASN A 52 7.58 5.86 21.46
N GLY A 53 7.55 4.56 21.73
CA GLY A 53 7.91 3.98 23.03
C GLY A 53 9.42 3.85 23.27
N LEU A 54 10.24 3.96 22.22
CA LEU A 54 11.69 3.86 22.33
C LEU A 54 12.31 5.17 22.84
N THR A 55 13.35 5.04 23.66
CA THR A 55 14.11 6.16 24.22
C THR A 55 15.59 5.96 23.94
N ALA A 56 16.24 6.97 23.33
CA ALA A 56 17.68 6.90 23.07
C ALA A 56 18.47 6.69 24.38
N GLY A 57 19.51 5.86 24.30
CA GLY A 57 20.33 5.42 25.42
C GLY A 57 19.84 4.12 26.10
N THR A 58 18.64 3.63 25.77
CA THR A 58 18.10 2.37 26.36
C THR A 58 17.81 1.27 25.34
N ILE A 59 17.91 1.56 24.04
CA ILE A 59 17.48 0.65 22.97
C ILE A 59 18.48 -0.51 22.87
N ASP A 60 17.96 -1.73 22.82
CA ASP A 60 18.76 -2.92 22.50
C ASP A 60 18.32 -3.58 21.18
N SER A 61 19.00 -4.67 20.80
CA SER A 61 18.69 -5.37 19.54
C SER A 61 17.27 -5.94 19.51
N LYS A 62 16.70 -6.32 20.66
CA LYS A 62 15.34 -6.86 20.74
C LYS A 62 14.31 -5.78 20.47
N ASP A 63 14.54 -4.56 20.92
CA ASP A 63 13.70 -3.42 20.59
C ASP A 63 13.66 -3.16 19.07
N ILE A 64 14.82 -3.25 18.41
CA ILE A 64 14.89 -3.15 16.94
C ILE A 64 14.13 -4.28 16.25
N ASP A 65 14.27 -5.53 16.71
CA ASP A 65 13.54 -6.66 16.14
C ASP A 65 12.01 -6.53 16.31
N VAL A 66 11.55 -5.99 17.45
CA VAL A 66 10.12 -5.67 17.67
C VAL A 66 9.65 -4.56 16.72
N ALA A 67 10.47 -3.54 16.48
CA ALA A 67 10.16 -2.48 15.52
C ALA A 67 10.11 -3.00 14.06
N ARG A 68 11.01 -3.92 13.70
CA ARG A 68 11.01 -4.60 12.39
C ARG A 68 9.76 -5.42 12.16
N GLU A 69 9.32 -6.19 13.15
CA GLU A 69 8.07 -6.97 13.07
C GLU A 69 6.85 -6.05 12.93
N ALA A 70 6.79 -4.97 13.72
CA ALA A 70 5.70 -4.00 13.60
C ALA A 70 5.68 -3.31 12.23
N LEU A 71 6.87 -3.04 11.65
CA LEU A 71 6.99 -2.49 10.30
C LEU A 71 6.49 -3.49 9.26
N HIS A 72 6.86 -4.76 9.37
CA HIS A 72 6.42 -5.82 8.46
C HIS A 72 4.90 -5.90 8.40
N GLU A 73 4.23 -5.93 9.55
CA GLU A 73 2.76 -6.00 9.64
C GLU A 73 2.08 -4.75 9.04
N ALA A 74 2.67 -3.57 9.23
CA ALA A 74 2.19 -2.33 8.58
C ALA A 74 2.37 -2.39 7.05
N TYR A 75 3.50 -2.90 6.57
CA TYR A 75 3.76 -3.14 5.15
C TYR A 75 2.79 -4.14 4.53
N MET A 76 2.52 -5.26 5.20
CA MET A 76 1.60 -6.29 4.74
C MET A 76 0.17 -5.77 4.63
N SER A 77 -0.29 -5.02 5.64
CA SER A 77 -1.61 -4.38 5.59
C SER A 77 -1.68 -3.28 4.52
N TRP A 78 -0.58 -2.56 4.26
CA TRP A 78 -0.49 -1.64 3.12
C TRP A 78 -0.75 -2.33 1.78
N GLN A 79 -0.19 -3.54 1.59
CA GLN A 79 -0.38 -4.28 0.33
C GLN A 79 -1.87 -4.55 0.03
N ARG A 80 -2.71 -4.61 1.07
CA ARG A 80 -4.16 -4.86 0.98
C ARG A 80 -4.97 -3.63 0.63
N VAL A 81 -4.48 -2.43 0.94
CA VAL A 81 -5.22 -1.17 0.73
C VAL A 81 -4.73 -0.37 -0.48
N GLN A 82 -3.53 -0.65 -1.01
CA GLN A 82 -2.92 0.13 -2.10
C GLN A 82 -3.82 0.23 -3.35
N LEU A 83 -4.68 -0.77 -3.60
CA LEU A 83 -5.59 -0.81 -4.76
C LEU A 83 -6.68 0.26 -4.70
N PHE A 84 -6.98 0.79 -3.52
CA PHE A 84 -8.07 1.73 -3.28
C PHE A 84 -7.61 3.18 -3.35
N ASP A 85 -6.75 3.50 -4.32
CA ASP A 85 -6.24 4.85 -4.57
C ASP A 85 -7.30 5.74 -5.27
N PHE A 86 -8.42 5.97 -4.60
CA PHE A 86 -9.51 6.85 -5.02
C PHE A 86 -10.20 7.44 -3.78
N GLY A 87 -11.14 8.37 -4.00
CA GLY A 87 -11.89 8.97 -2.90
C GLY A 87 -11.00 9.62 -1.83
N PRO A 88 -11.16 9.28 -0.54
CA PRO A 88 -10.33 9.83 0.52
C PRO A 88 -8.82 9.60 0.33
N ALA A 89 -8.42 8.46 -0.25
CA ALA A 89 -7.00 8.11 -0.38
C ALA A 89 -6.25 9.01 -1.37
N ILE A 90 -6.85 9.28 -2.53
CA ILE A 90 -6.22 10.14 -3.55
C ILE A 90 -6.15 11.61 -3.08
N ASN A 91 -7.13 12.06 -2.30
CA ASN A 91 -7.14 13.41 -1.70
C ASN A 91 -5.99 13.61 -0.69
N ARG A 92 -5.48 12.52 -0.13
CA ARG A 92 -4.33 12.48 0.80
C ARG A 92 -3.03 12.09 0.10
N ALA A 93 -3.09 11.79 -1.20
CA ALA A 93 -1.97 11.20 -1.94
C ALA A 93 -1.38 9.97 -1.24
N LEU A 94 -2.22 9.15 -0.60
CA LEU A 94 -1.79 8.07 0.30
C LEU A 94 -0.83 7.09 -0.41
N LEU A 95 -1.10 6.75 -1.67
CA LEU A 95 -0.28 5.82 -2.45
C LEU A 95 1.20 6.24 -2.52
N VAL A 96 1.46 7.50 -2.86
CA VAL A 96 2.83 8.02 -3.08
C VAL A 96 3.50 8.50 -1.79
N THR A 97 2.73 8.86 -0.77
CA THR A 97 3.28 9.26 0.54
C THR A 97 3.60 8.07 1.42
N THR A 98 2.96 6.92 1.17
CA THR A 98 3.15 5.70 1.96
C THR A 98 4.26 4.81 1.40
N ASN A 99 4.33 4.61 0.08
CA ASN A 99 5.18 3.55 -0.47
C ASN A 99 5.75 3.85 -1.87
N THR A 100 6.46 4.97 -1.99
CA THR A 100 7.31 5.25 -3.16
C THR A 100 8.65 4.55 -3.01
N PHE A 101 8.99 3.68 -3.96
CA PHE A 101 10.28 2.98 -4.03
C PHE A 101 10.86 3.01 -5.46
N PRO A 102 12.20 2.97 -5.64
CA PRO A 102 13.24 2.90 -4.60
C PRO A 102 13.33 4.17 -3.76
N THR A 103 13.90 4.06 -2.56
CA THR A 103 14.00 5.19 -1.61
C THR A 103 15.36 5.90 -1.69
N ASP A 104 15.39 7.22 -1.52
CA ASP A 104 16.61 8.00 -1.45
C ASP A 104 17.19 7.99 -0.03
N THR A 105 18.15 7.09 0.19
CA THR A 105 18.83 6.92 1.48
C THR A 105 19.65 8.12 1.92
N LEU A 106 20.13 8.97 1.00
CA LEU A 106 20.85 10.19 1.34
C LEU A 106 19.87 11.23 1.86
N GLU A 107 18.74 11.42 1.19
CA GLU A 107 17.72 12.36 1.65
C GLU A 107 17.13 11.93 3.01
N ILE A 108 16.95 10.62 3.25
CA ILE A 108 16.53 10.13 4.58
C ILE A 108 17.56 10.49 5.65
N ALA A 109 18.86 10.33 5.37
CA ALA A 109 19.93 10.69 6.32
C ALA A 109 19.95 12.21 6.59
N GLU A 110 19.73 13.04 5.58
CA GLU A 110 19.61 14.50 5.73
C GLU A 110 18.35 14.91 6.51
N ALA A 111 17.21 14.29 6.20
CA ALA A 111 15.95 14.49 6.89
C ALA A 111 16.02 14.10 8.37
N ALA A 112 16.82 13.09 8.72
CA ALA A 112 17.05 12.68 10.09
C ALA A 112 17.70 13.77 10.95
N LEU A 113 18.56 14.60 10.35
CA LEU A 113 19.22 15.73 11.00
C LEU A 113 18.37 17.02 10.95
N ALA A 114 17.36 17.07 10.09
CA ALA A 114 16.51 18.24 9.91
C ALA A 114 15.35 18.27 10.91
N SER A 115 15.42 19.14 11.93
CA SER A 115 14.32 19.31 12.91
C SER A 115 12.99 19.77 12.31
N SER A 116 13.00 20.36 11.11
CA SER A 116 11.83 20.91 10.42
C SER A 116 11.18 19.99 9.39
N TRP A 117 11.50 18.69 9.36
CA TRP A 117 10.91 17.75 8.40
C TRP A 117 9.38 17.74 8.50
N THR A 118 8.72 17.68 7.34
CA THR A 118 7.26 17.58 7.19
C THR A 118 6.96 16.49 6.17
N GLY A 119 6.12 15.52 6.53
CA GLY A 119 5.73 14.42 5.64
C GLY A 119 4.84 14.88 4.49
N GLY A 120 4.90 14.15 3.37
CA GLY A 120 3.99 14.31 2.23
C GLY A 120 4.28 15.52 1.33
N LEU A 121 5.48 16.09 1.40
CA LEU A 121 5.89 17.14 0.46
C LEU A 121 6.29 16.50 -0.86
N PRO A 122 6.03 17.14 -2.02
CA PRO A 122 6.44 16.59 -3.31
C PRO A 122 7.93 16.28 -3.43
N GLY A 123 8.76 17.00 -2.66
CA GLY A 123 10.21 16.83 -2.66
C GLY A 123 10.74 15.66 -1.85
N ASN A 124 9.92 15.00 -1.00
CA ASN A 124 10.37 13.93 -0.11
C ASN A 124 9.53 12.64 -0.24
N LEU A 125 8.84 12.45 -1.37
CA LEU A 125 7.97 11.29 -1.56
C LEU A 125 8.78 9.99 -1.59
N ASP A 126 9.97 10.00 -2.17
CA ASP A 126 10.92 8.88 -2.26
C ASP A 126 11.87 8.78 -1.05
N SER A 127 11.70 9.61 -0.02
CA SER A 127 12.46 9.54 1.24
C SER A 127 11.55 9.52 2.48
N SER A 128 10.30 9.12 2.27
CA SER A 128 9.27 9.05 3.30
C SER A 128 8.58 7.67 3.33
N GLY A 129 7.66 7.52 4.28
CA GLY A 129 6.77 6.38 4.38
C GLY A 129 7.48 5.10 4.78
N LEU A 130 6.92 4.01 4.30
CA LEU A 130 7.31 2.64 4.62
C LEU A 130 8.76 2.31 4.15
N PRO A 131 9.20 2.66 2.93
CA PRO A 131 10.58 2.40 2.47
C PRO A 131 11.66 3.13 3.28
N ALA A 132 11.37 4.35 3.75
CA ALA A 132 12.31 5.08 4.59
C ALA A 132 12.48 4.42 5.97
N LEU A 133 11.38 3.97 6.57
CA LEU A 133 11.39 3.21 7.83
C LEU A 133 12.14 1.88 7.68
N GLU A 134 11.95 1.19 6.56
CA GLU A 134 12.68 -0.02 6.24
C GLU A 134 14.20 0.24 6.21
N TRP A 135 14.67 1.24 5.46
CA TRP A 135 16.09 1.55 5.43
C TRP A 135 16.66 1.89 6.82
N LEU A 136 15.95 2.70 7.61
CA LEU A 136 16.36 3.07 8.97
C LEU A 136 16.49 1.86 9.91
N LEU A 137 15.65 0.83 9.72
CA LEU A 137 15.64 -0.38 10.54
C LEU A 137 16.53 -1.51 10.00
N PHE A 138 16.79 -1.58 8.70
CA PHE A 138 17.46 -2.73 8.05
C PHE A 138 18.81 -2.40 7.42
N SER A 139 19.26 -1.14 7.40
CA SER A 139 20.58 -0.77 6.88
C SER A 139 21.76 -1.47 7.59
N ASN A 140 21.55 -1.99 8.79
CA ASN A 140 22.53 -2.74 9.58
C ASN A 140 21.88 -3.91 10.34
N ASP A 141 22.67 -4.77 10.98
CA ASP A 141 22.16 -5.73 11.96
C ASP A 141 21.51 -5.03 13.17
N ALA A 142 20.68 -5.76 13.94
CA ALA A 142 19.88 -5.17 15.02
C ALA A 142 20.72 -4.51 16.13
N ALA A 143 21.89 -5.06 16.46
CA ALA A 143 22.74 -4.51 17.51
C ALA A 143 23.44 -3.21 17.05
N THR A 144 23.88 -3.18 15.79
CA THR A 144 24.44 -1.97 15.18
C THR A 144 23.35 -0.89 15.03
N ALA A 145 22.16 -1.24 14.53
CA ALA A 145 21.04 -0.31 14.42
C ALA A 145 20.63 0.26 15.80
N ALA A 146 20.59 -0.56 16.86
CA ALA A 146 20.33 -0.09 18.22
C ALA A 146 21.40 0.91 18.70
N THR A 147 22.68 0.66 18.40
CA THR A 147 23.78 1.56 18.73
C THR A 147 23.60 2.91 18.04
N GLU A 148 23.26 2.91 16.75
CA GLU A 148 22.97 4.13 16.00
C GLU A 148 21.74 4.86 16.58
N TRP A 149 20.65 4.16 16.84
CA TRP A 149 19.43 4.80 17.35
C TRP A 149 19.57 5.37 18.77
N ASN A 150 20.55 4.87 19.55
CA ASN A 150 20.92 5.44 20.84
C ASN A 150 21.81 6.69 20.71
N ASP A 151 22.45 6.93 19.57
CA ASP A 151 23.20 8.15 19.29
C ASP A 151 22.27 9.23 18.71
N GLU A 152 21.77 10.10 19.58
CA GLU A 152 20.88 11.19 19.20
C GLU A 152 21.49 12.12 18.12
N ALA A 153 22.82 12.18 17.98
CA ALA A 153 23.47 13.05 17.01
C ALA A 153 23.17 12.68 15.55
N ASN A 154 22.73 11.44 15.26
CA ASN A 154 22.33 11.05 13.91
C ASN A 154 20.82 11.22 13.62
N GLY A 155 20.00 11.46 14.64
CA GLY A 155 18.56 11.71 14.48
C GLY A 155 17.70 10.55 13.96
N ARG A 156 18.24 9.33 13.82
CA ARG A 156 17.54 8.17 13.22
C ARG A 156 16.25 7.83 13.94
N LEU A 157 16.29 7.68 15.28
CA LEU A 157 15.10 7.39 16.08
C LEU A 157 14.03 8.47 15.91
N ASN A 158 14.41 9.75 16.03
CA ASN A 158 13.47 10.86 15.91
C ASN A 158 12.81 10.89 14.53
N HIS A 159 13.56 10.58 13.47
CA HIS A 159 13.01 10.53 12.13
C HIS A 159 12.05 9.36 11.93
N ALA A 160 12.40 8.16 12.42
CA ALA A 160 11.52 7.00 12.38
C ALA A 160 10.19 7.27 13.10
N GLN A 161 10.24 7.93 14.27
CA GLN A 161 9.05 8.37 15.00
C GLN A 161 8.16 9.34 14.20
N ARG A 162 8.78 10.32 13.52
CA ARG A 162 8.05 11.27 12.64
C ARG A 162 7.40 10.57 11.45
N LEU A 163 8.12 9.68 10.78
CA LEU A 163 7.62 8.90 9.64
C LEU A 163 6.42 8.03 10.04
N ALA A 164 6.52 7.29 11.15
CA ALA A 164 5.44 6.41 11.62
C ALA A 164 4.22 7.19 12.15
N THR A 165 4.44 8.36 12.75
CA THR A 165 3.37 9.27 13.15
C THR A 165 2.63 9.79 11.92
N PHE A 166 3.35 10.29 10.91
CA PHE A 166 2.76 10.75 9.66
C PHE A 166 1.96 9.63 8.95
N LEU A 167 2.52 8.42 8.83
CA LEU A 167 1.81 7.26 8.28
C LEU A 167 0.48 6.99 8.99
N THR A 168 0.48 7.07 10.32
CA THR A 168 -0.71 6.85 11.15
C THR A 168 -1.75 7.95 10.96
N GLU A 169 -1.32 9.21 10.86
CA GLU A 169 -2.18 10.36 10.60
C GLU A 169 -2.86 10.25 9.23
N GLU A 170 -2.12 9.85 8.19
CA GLU A 170 -2.66 9.66 6.84
C GLU A 170 -3.64 8.48 6.79
N ALA A 171 -3.30 7.34 7.40
CA ALA A 171 -4.21 6.19 7.51
C ALA A 171 -5.51 6.56 8.25
N ALA A 172 -5.40 7.32 9.34
CA ALA A 172 -6.54 7.76 10.12
C ALA A 172 -7.43 8.73 9.33
N ALA A 173 -6.83 9.67 8.58
CA ALA A 173 -7.55 10.62 7.74
C ALA A 173 -8.36 9.90 6.64
N VAL A 174 -7.77 8.88 6.00
CA VAL A 174 -8.45 8.10 4.95
C VAL A 174 -9.60 7.27 5.52
N LEU A 175 -9.38 6.55 6.63
CA LEU A 175 -10.45 5.78 7.28
C LEU A 175 -11.58 6.71 7.77
N THR A 176 -11.24 7.87 8.31
CA THR A 176 -12.22 8.88 8.72
C THR A 176 -13.04 9.38 7.54
N GLY A 177 -12.40 9.65 6.39
CA GLY A 177 -13.10 10.04 5.17
C GLY A 177 -14.13 9.01 4.72
N TRP A 178 -13.77 7.72 4.75
CA TRP A 178 -14.68 6.62 4.46
C TRP A 178 -15.86 6.56 5.44
N THR A 179 -15.58 6.57 6.74
CA THR A 179 -16.58 6.36 7.80
C THR A 179 -17.42 7.59 8.13
N SER A 180 -17.01 8.78 7.70
CA SER A 180 -17.72 10.06 7.96
C SER A 180 -18.55 10.56 6.77
N GLY A 181 -18.79 9.71 5.77
CA GLY A 181 -19.78 9.98 4.72
C GLY A 181 -19.38 9.55 3.31
N TYR A 182 -18.08 9.37 3.00
CA TYR A 182 -17.68 8.96 1.65
C TYR A 182 -18.24 7.58 1.28
N ARG A 183 -18.38 6.67 2.24
CA ARG A 183 -19.03 5.37 2.04
C ARG A 183 -20.43 5.50 1.43
N ASP A 184 -21.25 6.44 1.90
CA ASP A 184 -22.61 6.62 1.36
C ASP A 184 -22.61 7.26 -0.03
N THR A 185 -21.70 8.21 -0.26
CA THR A 185 -21.45 8.75 -1.62
C THR A 185 -21.04 7.65 -2.58
N PHE A 186 -20.15 6.75 -2.15
CA PHE A 186 -19.68 5.63 -2.95
C PHE A 186 -20.82 4.67 -3.31
N VAL A 187 -21.60 4.24 -2.31
CA VAL A 187 -22.69 3.26 -2.50
C VAL A 187 -23.84 3.82 -3.33
N SER A 188 -24.13 5.12 -3.22
CA SER A 188 -25.22 5.76 -3.98
C SER A 188 -24.87 6.07 -5.44
N SER A 189 -23.59 6.02 -5.82
CA SER A 189 -23.12 6.32 -7.18
C SER A 189 -23.11 5.08 -8.08
N THR A 190 -24.30 4.54 -8.36
CA THR A 190 -24.52 3.30 -9.13
C THR A 190 -24.47 3.48 -10.66
N GLY A 191 -23.98 4.63 -11.12
CA GLY A 191 -23.89 4.97 -12.54
C GLY A 191 -22.80 4.19 -13.29
N THR A 192 -22.65 4.48 -14.58
CA THR A 192 -21.60 3.91 -15.46
C THR A 192 -20.76 4.98 -16.14
N GLU A 193 -21.09 6.24 -15.90
CA GLU A 193 -20.37 7.42 -16.37
C GLU A 193 -18.99 7.58 -15.71
N ALA A 194 -18.16 8.43 -16.31
CA ALA A 194 -16.89 8.82 -15.70
C ALA A 194 -17.15 9.50 -14.34
N GLY A 195 -16.47 9.03 -13.29
CA GLY A 195 -16.70 9.47 -11.92
C GLY A 195 -17.77 8.68 -11.15
N SER A 196 -18.40 7.68 -11.77
CA SER A 196 -19.17 6.68 -11.02
C SER A 196 -18.26 5.88 -10.10
N SER A 197 -18.80 5.37 -8.98
CA SER A 197 -18.00 4.63 -8.00
C SER A 197 -17.38 3.34 -8.53
N MET A 198 -18.09 2.63 -9.42
CA MET A 198 -17.50 1.51 -10.16
C MET A 198 -16.35 1.96 -11.07
N GLY A 199 -16.54 3.06 -11.80
CA GLY A 199 -15.52 3.61 -12.67
C GLY A 199 -14.27 4.04 -11.91
N GLU A 200 -14.42 4.72 -10.77
CA GLU A 200 -13.31 5.11 -9.90
C GLU A 200 -12.55 3.90 -9.36
N LEU A 201 -13.27 2.90 -8.84
CA LEU A 201 -12.69 1.67 -8.32
C LEU A 201 -11.88 0.94 -9.41
N LEU A 202 -12.48 0.70 -10.58
CA LEU A 202 -11.81 -0.01 -11.67
C LEU A 202 -10.60 0.76 -12.20
N ASN A 203 -10.70 2.09 -12.29
CA ASN A 203 -9.58 2.94 -12.70
C ASN A 203 -8.43 2.89 -11.69
N ALA A 204 -8.72 2.96 -10.39
CA ALA A 204 -7.71 2.83 -9.34
C ALA A 204 -7.07 1.43 -9.36
N PHE A 205 -7.89 0.39 -9.41
CA PHE A 205 -7.43 -1.00 -9.50
C PHE A 205 -6.47 -1.20 -10.67
N ASN A 206 -6.88 -0.83 -11.89
CA ASN A 206 -6.06 -0.98 -13.09
C ASN A 206 -4.77 -0.17 -13.00
N ARG A 207 -4.84 1.08 -12.52
CA ARG A 207 -3.67 1.94 -12.36
C ARG A 207 -2.65 1.32 -11.42
N VAL A 208 -3.08 0.90 -10.23
CA VAL A 208 -2.20 0.35 -9.19
C VAL A 208 -1.68 -1.03 -9.59
N TYR A 209 -2.54 -1.89 -10.13
CA TYR A 209 -2.13 -3.21 -10.62
C TYR A 209 -1.06 -3.10 -11.71
N GLU A 210 -1.29 -2.27 -12.73
CA GLU A 210 -0.35 -2.14 -13.85
C GLU A 210 0.94 -1.43 -13.42
N ALA A 211 0.84 -0.29 -12.73
CA ALA A 211 1.99 0.57 -12.46
C ALA A 211 2.79 0.13 -11.24
N ASN A 212 2.13 -0.17 -10.12
CA ASN A 212 2.79 -0.43 -8.84
C ASN A 212 3.09 -1.91 -8.66
N ILE A 213 2.15 -2.81 -8.99
CA ILE A 213 2.31 -4.25 -8.76
C ILE A 213 3.07 -4.91 -9.92
N ARG A 214 2.46 -4.96 -11.12
CA ARG A 214 3.05 -5.68 -12.26
C ARG A 214 4.35 -5.04 -12.73
N LYS A 215 4.35 -3.72 -12.90
CA LYS A 215 5.54 -2.96 -13.33
C LYS A 215 6.52 -2.74 -12.17
N GLY A 216 6.08 -2.12 -11.08
CA GLY A 216 6.95 -1.71 -9.97
C GLY A 216 7.60 -2.88 -9.24
N LYS A 217 6.79 -3.79 -8.68
CA LYS A 217 7.30 -4.88 -7.83
C LYS A 217 7.95 -6.04 -8.60
N LEU A 218 7.54 -6.28 -9.86
CA LEU A 218 8.00 -7.43 -10.63
C LEU A 218 8.77 -7.05 -11.91
N GLY A 219 8.16 -6.21 -12.76
CA GLY A 219 8.67 -5.98 -14.11
C GLY A 219 9.97 -5.16 -14.19
N LEU A 220 10.11 -4.09 -13.41
CA LEU A 220 11.36 -3.33 -13.35
C LEU A 220 12.50 -4.15 -12.72
N PRO A 221 12.31 -4.77 -11.53
CA PRO A 221 13.40 -5.47 -10.86
C PRO A 221 13.95 -6.66 -11.65
N ASN A 222 13.08 -7.40 -12.35
CA ASN A 222 13.51 -8.52 -13.19
C ASN A 222 14.00 -8.08 -14.59
N GLY A 223 13.88 -6.80 -14.93
CA GLY A 223 14.33 -6.22 -16.19
C GLY A 223 13.39 -6.43 -17.38
N ILE A 224 12.34 -7.26 -17.30
CA ILE A 224 11.54 -7.73 -18.45
C ILE A 224 10.85 -6.60 -19.22
N ILE A 225 10.55 -5.48 -18.55
CA ILE A 225 9.91 -4.32 -19.16
C ILE A 225 10.90 -3.19 -19.50
N THR A 226 12.19 -3.39 -19.22
CA THR A 226 13.26 -2.44 -19.55
C THR A 226 13.77 -2.73 -20.96
N PHE A 227 14.37 -1.73 -21.60
CA PHE A 227 14.93 -1.90 -22.94
C PHE A 227 16.11 -2.90 -22.95
N SER A 228 16.91 -2.94 -21.88
CA SER A 228 18.09 -3.79 -21.77
C SER A 228 17.77 -5.24 -21.38
N GLN A 229 16.55 -5.52 -20.88
CA GLN A 229 16.17 -6.81 -20.30
C GLN A 229 17.15 -7.30 -19.21
N THR A 230 17.89 -6.38 -18.61
CA THR A 230 18.87 -6.69 -17.58
C THR A 230 18.19 -6.55 -16.23
N PRO A 231 18.30 -7.54 -15.32
CA PRO A 231 17.76 -7.42 -13.96
C PRO A 231 18.29 -6.17 -13.25
N GLN A 232 17.40 -5.46 -12.56
CA GLN A 232 17.68 -4.26 -11.77
C GLN A 232 17.22 -4.47 -10.33
N PRO A 233 17.89 -5.36 -9.55
CA PRO A 233 17.43 -5.76 -8.22
C PRO A 233 17.28 -4.58 -7.25
N ASP A 234 18.04 -3.50 -7.43
CA ASP A 234 17.97 -2.29 -6.60
C ASP A 234 16.63 -1.53 -6.73
N LEU A 235 15.79 -1.87 -7.72
CA LEU A 235 14.46 -1.29 -7.90
C LEU A 235 13.36 -2.09 -7.20
N VAL A 236 13.69 -3.20 -6.54
CA VAL A 236 12.70 -4.00 -5.83
C VAL A 236 12.14 -3.21 -4.64
N GLU A 237 10.87 -3.44 -4.33
CA GLU A 237 10.31 -2.99 -3.06
C GLU A 237 10.98 -3.74 -1.91
N ALA A 238 11.27 -3.03 -0.84
CA ALA A 238 11.93 -3.57 0.35
C ALA A 238 13.31 -4.22 0.09
N PRO A 239 14.27 -3.51 -0.54
CA PRO A 239 15.57 -4.09 -0.89
C PRO A 239 16.47 -4.37 0.33
N PHE A 240 16.21 -3.76 1.48
CA PHE A 240 17.00 -3.92 2.72
C PHE A 240 16.48 -5.07 3.59
N ALA A 241 15.17 -5.38 3.52
CA ALA A 241 14.54 -6.44 4.28
C ALA A 241 14.52 -7.83 3.58
N ALA A 242 15.37 -8.00 2.56
CA ALA A 242 15.63 -9.25 1.84
C ALA A 242 14.36 -9.92 1.23
N GLU A 243 13.76 -10.89 1.94
CA GLU A 243 12.71 -11.77 1.39
C GLU A 243 11.33 -11.09 1.30
N TRP A 244 11.15 -9.95 1.98
CA TRP A 244 9.88 -9.23 2.06
C TRP A 244 9.31 -8.82 0.70
N SER A 245 10.17 -8.53 -0.27
CA SER A 245 9.75 -8.18 -1.64
C SER A 245 8.80 -9.19 -2.29
N VAL A 246 9.07 -10.48 -2.09
CA VAL A 246 8.26 -11.57 -2.65
C VAL A 246 6.95 -11.73 -1.88
N ASP A 247 7.01 -11.62 -0.56
CA ASP A 247 5.82 -11.69 0.30
C ASP A 247 4.86 -10.53 0.02
N PHE A 248 5.39 -9.32 -0.18
CA PHE A 248 4.59 -8.14 -0.50
C PHE A 248 3.95 -8.23 -1.88
N LEU A 249 4.66 -8.76 -2.87
CA LEU A 249 4.07 -9.06 -4.18
C LEU A 249 2.96 -10.11 -4.06
N ALA A 250 3.19 -11.20 -3.32
CA ALA A 250 2.19 -12.24 -3.11
C ALA A 250 0.94 -11.69 -2.41
N GLU A 251 1.12 -10.85 -1.39
CA GLU A 251 0.02 -10.22 -0.67
C GLU A 251 -0.75 -9.22 -1.53
N SER A 252 -0.06 -8.44 -2.37
CA SER A 252 -0.69 -7.55 -3.35
C SER A 252 -1.58 -8.32 -4.33
N LEU A 253 -1.12 -9.47 -4.83
CA LEU A 253 -1.89 -10.30 -5.75
C LEU A 253 -3.08 -10.98 -5.07
N LYS A 254 -2.95 -11.39 -3.80
CA LYS A 254 -4.09 -11.86 -3.00
C LYS A 254 -5.12 -10.76 -2.80
N ALA A 255 -4.70 -9.52 -2.55
CA ALA A 255 -5.60 -8.38 -2.44
C ALA A 255 -6.36 -8.13 -3.76
N CYS A 256 -5.69 -8.26 -4.91
CA CYS A 256 -6.35 -8.20 -6.22
C CYS A 256 -7.41 -9.30 -6.36
N SER A 257 -7.07 -10.53 -5.97
CA SER A 257 -7.98 -11.68 -6.01
C SER A 257 -9.19 -11.48 -5.08
N HIS A 258 -8.95 -10.98 -3.86
CA HIS A 258 -10.02 -10.67 -2.90
C HIS A 258 -10.99 -9.65 -3.48
N MET A 259 -10.49 -8.57 -4.08
CA MET A 259 -11.34 -7.57 -4.72
C MET A 259 -12.12 -8.17 -5.89
N TYR A 260 -11.48 -8.96 -6.74
CA TYR A 260 -12.12 -9.60 -7.89
C TYR A 260 -13.24 -10.56 -7.49
N TYR A 261 -13.03 -11.43 -6.50
CA TYR A 261 -14.04 -12.39 -6.06
C TYR A 261 -15.04 -11.83 -5.04
N GLY A 262 -14.78 -10.64 -4.49
CA GLY A 262 -15.57 -10.07 -3.41
C GLY A 262 -15.46 -10.83 -2.08
N ASP A 263 -14.51 -11.75 -1.94
CA ASP A 263 -14.28 -12.50 -0.70
C ASP A 263 -12.82 -12.87 -0.45
N ALA A 264 -12.46 -13.01 0.83
CA ALA A 264 -11.10 -13.32 1.25
C ALA A 264 -10.68 -14.76 0.95
N ASN A 265 -11.61 -15.61 0.48
CA ASN A 265 -11.39 -17.03 0.23
C ASN A 265 -11.37 -17.36 -1.27
N HIS A 266 -10.96 -16.39 -2.09
CA HIS A 266 -10.74 -16.55 -3.53
C HIS A 266 -11.94 -17.15 -4.29
N GLY A 267 -13.16 -16.70 -3.97
CA GLY A 267 -14.40 -17.07 -4.66
C GLY A 267 -15.10 -18.30 -4.12
N THR A 268 -14.57 -18.92 -3.05
CA THR A 268 -15.21 -20.09 -2.43
C THR A 268 -16.47 -19.76 -1.66
N THR A 269 -16.68 -18.49 -1.25
CA THR A 269 -17.90 -18.07 -0.55
C THR A 269 -18.93 -17.43 -1.48
N GLN A 270 -18.63 -17.33 -2.79
CA GLN A 270 -19.46 -16.63 -3.77
C GLN A 270 -19.79 -15.19 -3.31
N GLY A 271 -18.75 -14.46 -2.85
CA GLY A 271 -18.89 -13.04 -2.56
C GLY A 271 -19.37 -12.24 -3.77
N ILE A 272 -19.92 -11.05 -3.55
CA ILE A 272 -20.30 -10.14 -4.64
C ILE A 272 -19.02 -9.44 -5.12
N GLY A 273 -18.36 -10.04 -6.11
CA GLY A 273 -17.13 -9.56 -6.74
C GLY A 273 -17.34 -8.85 -8.09
N LEU A 274 -16.23 -8.42 -8.71
CA LEU A 274 -16.18 -7.85 -10.06
C LEU A 274 -16.43 -8.89 -11.16
#